data_AF-A0A843EHY8-F1
#
_entry.id   AF-A0A843EHY8-F1
#
_cell.length_a   1.000
_cell.length_b   1.000
_cell.length_c   1.000
_cell.angle_alpha   90.00
_cell.angle_beta   90.00
_cell.angle_gamma   90.00
#
_symmetry.space_group_name_H-M   'P 1'
#
loop_
_entity.id
_entity.type
_entity.pdbx_description
1 polymer ?
#
loop_
_entity_poly.entity_id
_entity_poly.type
_entity_poly.pdbx_seq_one_letter_code
_entity_poly.pdbx_strand_id
1 'polypeptide(L)'
;MSTIMEEARRGITPLVKRIAEKERMSEEFVRNGIASGRIVVPCNPIHNPEPGAVGEGMSIKVNVNLGTSRDMPDLDPDLRKLDGALTSGADAVMDLSTGGDVDGIRKEILSRCPVMVGTVPIY
;
A
#
# COMPACT_ATOMS: atom_id res chain seq x y z
N MET A 1 15.99 -10.44 -5.03
CA MET A 1 15.43 -9.07 -5.16
C MET A 1 15.89 -8.28 -3.95
N SER A 2 16.34 -7.05 -4.13
CA SER A 2 16.59 -6.12 -3.03
C SER A 2 15.28 -5.50 -2.54
N THR A 3 15.23 -5.18 -1.25
CA THR A 3 14.17 -4.33 -0.69
C THR A 3 14.47 -2.86 -1.00
N ILE A 4 13.43 -2.03 -0.95
CA ILE A 4 13.56 -0.57 -1.11
C ILE A 4 14.50 0.03 -0.06
N MET A 5 14.54 -0.55 1.15
CA MET A 5 15.47 -0.13 2.21
C MET A 5 16.93 -0.40 1.85
N GLU A 6 17.23 -1.58 1.30
CA GLU A 6 18.59 -1.92 0.86
C GLU A 6 19.04 -1.04 -0.30
N GLU A 7 18.14 -0.71 -1.22
CA GLU A 7 18.45 0.20 -2.33
C GLU A 7 18.69 1.63 -1.84
N ALA A 8 17.87 2.12 -0.90
CA ALA A 8 18.07 3.43 -0.28
C ALA A 8 19.40 3.54 0.48
N ARG A 9 19.89 2.43 1.06
CA ARG A 9 21.24 2.38 1.68
C ARG A 9 22.37 2.48 0.65
N ARG A 10 22.12 2.13 -0.61
CA ARG A 10 23.09 2.24 -1.71
C ARG A 10 23.05 3.60 -2.40
N GLY A 11 21.96 4.35 -2.29
CA GLY A 11 21.85 5.69 -2.84
C GLY A 11 20.41 6.14 -3.12
N ILE A 12 20.28 7.26 -3.84
CA ILE A 12 18.98 7.79 -4.28
C ILE A 12 18.50 6.99 -5.50
N THR A 13 17.31 6.41 -5.40
CA THR A 13 16.67 5.65 -6.49
C THR A 13 15.59 6.48 -7.19
N PRO A 14 15.13 6.10 -8.40
CA PRO A 14 13.99 6.76 -9.05
C PRO A 14 12.72 6.77 -8.17
N LEU A 15 12.51 5.72 -7.37
CA LEU A 15 11.41 5.64 -6.42
C LEU A 15 11.51 6.72 -5.33
N VAL A 16 12.70 6.92 -4.76
CA VAL A 16 12.97 7.99 -3.79
C VAL A 16 12.64 9.35 -4.39
N LYS A 17 13.03 9.61 -5.65
CA LYS A 17 12.76 10.88 -6.32
C LYS A 17 11.26 11.15 -6.45
N ARG A 18 10.50 10.14 -6.90
CA ARG A 18 9.03 10.21 -6.99
C ARG A 18 8.36 10.49 -5.65
N ILE A 19 8.81 9.85 -4.57
CA ILE A 19 8.29 10.09 -3.22
C ILE A 19 8.64 11.49 -2.73
N ALA A 20 9.89 11.93 -2.92
CA ALA A 20 10.36 13.25 -2.51
C ALA A 20 9.56 14.37 -3.20
N GLU A 21 9.31 14.24 -4.50
CA GLU A 21 8.45 15.16 -5.25
C GLU A 21 7.01 15.17 -4.72
N LYS A 22 6.39 13.98 -4.55
CA LYS A 22 5.01 13.83 -4.07
C LYS A 22 4.81 14.43 -2.68
N GLU A 23 5.77 14.23 -1.77
CA GLU A 23 5.71 14.68 -0.37
C GLU A 23 6.34 16.07 -0.16
N ARG A 24 6.86 16.70 -1.23
CA ARG A 24 7.56 18.00 -1.19
C ARG A 24 8.71 18.03 -0.17
N MET A 25 9.50 16.97 -0.15
CA MET A 25 10.69 16.79 0.70
C MET A 25 11.95 16.69 -0.13
N SER A 26 13.14 16.85 0.48
CA SER A 26 14.39 16.60 -0.24
C SER A 26 14.60 15.10 -0.47
N GLU A 27 15.22 14.76 -1.61
CA GLU A 27 15.57 13.36 -1.94
C GLU A 27 16.44 12.74 -0.83
N GLU A 28 17.33 13.53 -0.23
CA GLU A 28 18.21 13.09 0.86
C GLU A 28 17.45 12.82 2.15
N PHE A 29 16.44 13.62 2.50
CA PHE A 29 15.60 13.38 3.67
C PHE A 29 14.86 12.06 3.52
N VAL A 30 14.18 11.86 2.39
CA VAL A 30 13.43 10.64 2.09
C VAL A 30 14.35 9.42 2.09
N ARG A 31 15.48 9.49 1.38
CA ARG A 31 16.44 8.39 1.29
C ARG A 31 17.07 8.06 2.65
N ASN A 32 17.40 9.06 3.47
CA ASN A 32 17.85 8.85 4.86
C ASN A 32 16.77 8.18 5.71
N GLY A 33 15.52 8.66 5.63
CA GLY A 33 14.39 8.10 6.36
C GLY A 33 14.16 6.63 6.00
N ILE A 34 14.19 6.30 4.71
CA ILE A 34 14.06 4.92 4.24
C ILE A 34 15.25 4.06 4.70
N ALA A 35 16.48 4.51 4.47
CA ALA A 35 17.68 3.74 4.82
C ALA A 35 17.80 3.45 6.34
N SER A 36 17.30 4.37 7.17
CA SER A 36 17.26 4.26 8.64
C SER A 36 16.02 3.51 9.17
N GLY A 37 15.04 3.19 8.33
CA GLY A 37 13.80 2.53 8.73
C GLY A 37 12.75 3.43 9.38
N ARG A 38 12.95 4.75 9.36
CA ARG A 38 11.95 5.73 9.84
C ARG A 38 10.85 6.03 8.83
N ILE A 39 11.09 5.69 7.55
CA ILE A 39 10.13 5.76 6.46
C ILE A 39 10.09 4.41 5.77
N VAL A 40 8.89 3.91 5.45
CA VAL A 40 8.68 2.69 4.68
C VAL A 40 7.88 2.99 3.42
N VAL A 41 8.10 2.19 2.36
CA VAL A 41 7.40 2.30 1.07
C VAL A 41 6.88 0.92 0.67
N PRO A 42 5.64 0.55 1.06
CA PRO A 42 5.00 -0.70 0.67
C PRO A 42 4.69 -0.74 -0.84
N CYS A 43 5.63 -1.24 -1.64
CA CYS A 43 5.52 -1.27 -3.10
C CYS A 43 6.03 -2.60 -3.65
N ASN A 44 5.26 -3.68 -3.44
CA ASN A 44 5.58 -4.99 -3.99
C ASN A 44 5.64 -4.91 -5.52
N PRO A 45 6.72 -5.37 -6.18
CA PRO A 45 6.88 -5.25 -7.63
C PRO A 45 5.86 -6.05 -8.45
N ILE A 46 5.20 -7.06 -7.86
CA ILE A 46 4.14 -7.82 -8.52
C ILE A 46 2.84 -7.00 -8.58
N HIS A 47 2.53 -6.28 -7.50
CA HIS A 47 1.34 -5.40 -7.44
C HIS A 47 1.58 -4.09 -8.19
N ASN A 48 2.81 -3.55 -8.09
CA ASN A 48 3.21 -2.28 -8.68
C ASN A 48 2.23 -1.11 -8.39
N PRO A 49 1.90 -0.85 -7.11
CA PRO A 49 1.01 0.26 -6.76
C PRO A 49 1.66 1.62 -7.01
N GLU A 50 0.85 2.66 -7.04
CA GLU A 50 1.30 4.03 -6.92
C GLU A 50 2.09 4.22 -5.62
N PRO A 51 3.36 4.66 -5.67
CA PRO A 51 4.19 4.75 -4.49
C PRO A 51 3.62 5.69 -3.42
N GLY A 52 3.50 5.14 -2.21
CA GLY A 52 3.18 5.87 -0.98
C GLY A 52 4.25 5.61 0.08
N ALA A 53 4.66 6.68 0.78
CA ALA A 53 5.60 6.58 1.88
C ALA A 53 4.89 6.82 3.21
N VAL A 54 5.18 5.97 4.19
CA VAL A 54 4.64 6.06 5.55
C VAL A 54 5.82 6.27 6.50
N GLY A 55 5.79 7.35 7.29
CA GLY A 55 6.83 7.62 8.26
C GLY A 55 7.03 9.10 8.54
N GLU A 56 8.11 9.39 9.25
CA GLU A 56 8.45 10.74 9.72
C GLU A 56 8.55 11.74 8.56
N GLY A 57 7.90 12.90 8.72
CA GLY A 57 7.91 13.99 7.74
C GLY A 57 7.05 13.75 6.50
N MET A 58 6.48 12.56 6.30
CA MET A 58 5.50 12.30 5.25
C MET A 58 4.13 12.83 5.67
N SER A 59 3.27 13.15 4.71
CA SER A 59 1.86 13.43 5.00
C SER A 59 1.19 12.22 5.68
N ILE A 60 0.23 12.50 6.57
CA ILE A 60 -0.52 11.46 7.30
C ILE A 60 -1.25 10.57 6.30
N LYS A 61 -1.11 9.25 6.48
CA LYS A 61 -1.70 8.24 5.61
C LYS A 61 -2.88 7.56 6.30
N VAL A 62 -3.95 7.30 5.56
CA VAL A 62 -5.15 6.62 6.05
C VAL A 62 -5.31 5.26 5.39
N ASN A 63 -5.57 4.24 6.21
CA ASN A 63 -5.86 2.89 5.76
C ASN A 63 -7.36 2.57 5.93
N VAL A 64 -7.95 1.91 4.94
CA VAL A 64 -9.32 1.39 5.01
C VAL A 64 -9.32 -0.13 5.03
N ASN A 65 -9.99 -0.72 6.01
CA ASN A 65 -10.19 -2.17 6.07
C ASN A 65 -11.46 -2.56 5.32
N LEU A 66 -11.34 -3.57 4.46
CA LEU A 66 -12.43 -4.20 3.72
C LEU A 66 -12.25 -5.73 3.77
N GLY A 67 -13.21 -6.47 3.26
CA GLY A 67 -13.12 -7.92 3.15
C GLY A 67 -14.40 -8.63 3.56
N THR A 68 -14.54 -9.84 3.01
CA THR A 68 -15.72 -10.68 3.17
C THR A 68 -15.69 -11.45 4.49
N SER A 69 -16.84 -11.93 4.93
CA SER A 69 -16.95 -12.79 6.10
C SER A 69 -17.67 -14.09 5.77
N ARG A 70 -17.70 -15.04 6.71
CA ARG A 70 -18.49 -16.27 6.55
C ARG A 70 -19.99 -15.99 6.40
N ASP A 71 -20.46 -14.93 7.04
CA ASP A 71 -21.87 -14.52 7.01
C ASP A 71 -22.20 -13.68 5.77
N MET A 72 -21.20 -13.00 5.20
CA MET A 72 -21.33 -12.18 4.00
C MET A 72 -20.14 -12.45 3.04
N PRO A 73 -20.18 -13.56 2.27
CA PRO A 73 -19.07 -13.99 1.42
C PRO A 73 -19.05 -13.30 0.05
N ASP A 74 -20.08 -12.52 -0.29
CA ASP A 74 -20.21 -11.86 -1.59
C ASP A 74 -19.15 -10.77 -1.76
N LEU A 75 -18.49 -10.76 -2.93
CA LEU A 75 -17.42 -9.83 -3.27
C LEU A 75 -17.94 -8.42 -3.64
N ASP A 76 -19.09 -8.32 -4.29
CA ASP A 76 -19.62 -7.05 -4.82
C ASP A 76 -19.75 -5.93 -3.77
N PRO A 77 -20.22 -6.20 -2.53
CA PRO A 77 -20.18 -5.21 -1.45
C PRO A 77 -18.77 -4.68 -1.16
N ASP A 78 -17.75 -5.54 -1.13
CA ASP A 78 -16.37 -5.11 -0.84
C ASP A 78 -15.73 -4.36 -2.00
N LEU A 79 -16.07 -4.68 -3.26
CA LEU A 79 -15.64 -3.88 -4.41
C LEU A 79 -16.23 -2.46 -4.34
N ARG A 80 -17.48 -2.31 -3.90
CA ARG A 80 -18.06 -0.97 -3.67
C ARG A 80 -17.37 -0.23 -2.52
N LYS A 81 -16.94 -0.94 -1.47
CA LYS A 81 -16.14 -0.33 -0.39
C LYS A 81 -14.77 0.10 -0.89
N LEU A 82 -14.13 -0.71 -1.75
CA LEU A 82 -12.86 -0.36 -2.39
C LEU A 82 -13.02 0.93 -3.21
N ASP A 83 -14.02 1.01 -4.08
CA ASP A 83 -14.29 2.21 -4.87
C ASP A 83 -14.56 3.44 -3.98
N GLY A 84 -15.36 3.26 -2.93
CA GLY A 84 -15.62 4.31 -1.93
C GLY A 84 -14.35 4.77 -1.20
N ALA A 85 -13.47 3.84 -0.84
CA ALA A 85 -12.20 4.14 -0.17
C ALA A 85 -11.27 4.94 -1.09
N LEU A 86 -11.11 4.49 -2.34
CA LEU A 86 -10.24 5.15 -3.32
C LEU A 86 -10.76 6.56 -3.67
N THR A 87 -12.06 6.71 -3.90
CA THR A 87 -12.67 8.03 -4.21
C THR A 87 -12.61 9.00 -3.02
N SER A 88 -12.57 8.47 -1.78
CA SER A 88 -12.39 9.27 -0.57
C SER A 88 -10.92 9.58 -0.24
N GLY A 89 -9.97 9.12 -1.07
CA GLY A 89 -8.55 9.41 -0.90
C GLY A 89 -7.81 8.50 0.09
N ALA A 90 -8.25 7.25 0.28
CA ALA A 90 -7.50 6.27 1.07
C ALA A 90 -6.10 6.02 0.48
N ASP A 91 -5.08 6.04 1.32
CA ASP A 91 -3.69 5.79 0.92
C ASP A 91 -3.32 4.31 0.90
N ALA A 92 -4.06 3.51 1.67
CA ALA A 92 -3.90 2.07 1.75
C ALA A 92 -5.26 1.40 1.97
N VAL A 93 -5.34 0.15 1.55
CA VAL A 93 -6.43 -0.75 1.92
C VAL A 93 -5.86 -2.02 2.53
N MET A 94 -6.62 -2.64 3.43
CA MET A 94 -6.34 -4.01 3.86
C MET A 94 -7.51 -4.92 3.51
N ASP A 95 -7.18 -6.03 2.82
CA ASP A 95 -8.08 -7.16 2.62
C ASP A 95 -8.01 -8.07 3.86
N LEU A 96 -9.09 -8.04 4.64
CA LEU A 96 -9.29 -8.84 5.85
C LEU A 96 -10.34 -9.94 5.63
N SER A 97 -10.52 -10.38 4.38
CA SER A 97 -11.49 -11.42 4.02
C SER A 97 -11.24 -12.73 4.78
N THR A 98 -12.31 -13.33 5.29
CA THR A 98 -12.29 -14.59 6.07
C THR A 98 -13.32 -15.63 5.57
N GLY A 99 -14.07 -15.31 4.51
CA GLY A 99 -15.13 -16.15 3.96
C GLY A 99 -15.20 -16.09 2.43
N GLY A 100 -15.77 -17.13 1.82
CA GLY A 100 -15.76 -17.27 0.35
C GLY A 100 -14.40 -17.66 -0.22
N ASP A 101 -14.19 -17.38 -1.51
CA ASP A 101 -12.91 -17.60 -2.20
C ASP A 101 -11.95 -16.43 -1.94
N VAL A 102 -11.28 -16.45 -0.78
CA VAL A 102 -10.36 -15.39 -0.34
C VAL A 102 -9.27 -15.10 -1.38
N ASP A 103 -8.74 -16.13 -2.04
CA ASP A 103 -7.70 -15.95 -3.06
C ASP A 103 -8.25 -15.27 -4.31
N GLY A 104 -9.45 -15.66 -4.76
CA GLY A 104 -10.16 -15.01 -5.87
C GLY A 104 -10.51 -13.55 -5.57
N ILE A 105 -11.05 -13.30 -4.38
CA ILE A 105 -11.38 -11.96 -3.88
C ILE A 105 -10.15 -11.06 -3.87
N ARG A 106 -9.04 -11.55 -3.32
CA ARG A 106 -7.80 -10.77 -3.22
C ARG A 106 -7.20 -10.45 -4.60
N LYS A 107 -7.27 -11.38 -5.55
CA LYS A 107 -6.85 -11.12 -6.93
C LYS A 107 -7.65 -9.98 -7.56
N GLU A 108 -8.96 -9.94 -7.31
CA GLU A 108 -9.83 -8.88 -7.82
C GLU A 108 -9.57 -7.53 -7.15
N ILE A 109 -9.30 -7.52 -5.84
CA ILE A 109 -8.91 -6.29 -5.13
C ILE A 109 -7.57 -5.76 -5.68
N LEU A 110 -6.56 -6.62 -5.84
CA LEU A 110 -5.24 -6.23 -6.35
C LEU A 110 -5.31 -5.74 -7.80
N SER A 111 -6.18 -6.30 -8.64
CA SER A 111 -6.31 -5.85 -10.05
C SER A 111 -6.92 -4.45 -10.19
N ARG A 112 -7.64 -3.98 -9.17
CA ARG A 112 -8.35 -2.70 -9.17
C ARG A 112 -7.73 -1.63 -8.28
N CYS A 113 -7.00 -2.03 -7.25
CA CYS A 113 -6.48 -1.12 -6.22
C CYS A 113 -5.14 -0.51 -6.65
N PRO A 114 -5.05 0.79 -6.97
CA PRO A 114 -3.79 1.41 -7.38
C PRO A 114 -2.89 1.74 -6.17
N VAL A 115 -3.38 1.63 -4.94
CA VAL A 115 -2.65 2.01 -3.72
C VAL A 115 -2.10 0.79 -2.96
N MET A 116 -1.46 1.04 -1.82
CA MET A 116 -0.90 0.00 -0.96
C MET A 116 -1.99 -0.99 -0.52
N VAL A 117 -1.71 -2.29 -0.63
CA VAL A 117 -2.61 -3.36 -0.17
C VAL A 117 -1.92 -4.19 0.90
N GLY A 118 -2.56 -4.30 2.06
CA GLY A 118 -2.15 -5.18 3.15
C GLY A 118 -3.11 -6.35 3.34
N THR A 119 -2.65 -7.39 4.03
CA THR A 119 -3.46 -8.54 4.43
C THR A 119 -3.01 -9.02 5.81
N VAL A 120 -3.78 -9.91 6.41
CA VAL A 120 -3.34 -10.68 7.58
C VAL A 120 -3.23 -12.14 7.16
N PRO A 121 -2.02 -12.66 6.87
CA PRO A 121 -1.86 -14.00 6.25
C PRO A 121 -2.38 -15.20 7.06
N ILE A 122 -2.71 -15.01 8.34
CA ILE A 122 -3.30 -16.07 9.18
C ILE A 122 -4.81 -16.21 8.99
N TYR A 123 -5.46 -15.22 8.37
CA TYR A 123 -6.89 -15.23 8.02
C TYR A 123 -7.08 -15.92 6.68
#